data_AF-A0A401SEZ5-F1
#
_entry.id   AF-A0A401SEZ5-F1
#
_cell.length_a   1.000
_cell.length_b   1.000
_cell.length_c   1.000
_cell.angle_alpha   90.00
_cell.angle_beta   90.00
_cell.angle_gamma   90.00
#
_symmetry.space_group_name_H-M   'P 1'
#
loop_
_entity.id
_entity.type
_entity.pdbx_description
1 polymer ?
#
loop_
_entity_poly.entity_id
_entity_poly.type
_entity_poly.pdbx_seq_one_letter_code
_entity_poly.pdbx_strand_id
1 'polypeptide(L)'
;MWFRVAHIFQTFAGHYSLQLKTCVKNKVPLIRCQFMPHHRMLVLTSCKKNEEKKVSPDKLDLDIWKTIMKETASEAPKTCPSEDPVDAFSAATREMVQMWRLAGKAVPENITEEQLSIVQELPSKSAKKKYLKYLAIKEGKKKATKEKRKIKQEGAEYLQKEKQNGGGVELKNTFLLQFWQRSFDVMYNWRAAQSMLFGQPLVFDMSYESNMARREMENTVSQLLECEGFNRKSLDPFHLYFCNMMPEGSYHKELLKRYGDAWDRLLITVTEKSYVDIFPKDKLVYLTADSPSVLKSFHHDKIYIIGSIVDKSIQTGLSLANAKRLKLATARLPLDEYLKWDVGAKNLTLNQMISILLTVKETGNWQEALKFVPKRKHEGFLPVPEQKYCNQFKNHQNKTRIDNGPVKKARRQKSTLNLNQGVEKSSNKKRWWLDED
;
A
#
# COMPACT_ATOMS: atom_id res chain seq x y z
N MET A 1 2.45 -38.35 -19.76
CA MET A 1 0.97 -38.40 -19.69
C MET A 1 0.57 -37.31 -18.70
N TRP A 2 0.27 -36.06 -19.03
CA TRP A 2 -0.53 -35.52 -20.13
C TRP A 2 0.16 -34.32 -20.79
N PHE A 3 0.80 -34.58 -21.92
CA PHE A 3 1.25 -33.57 -22.90
C PHE A 3 0.14 -33.35 -23.96
N ARG A 4 -1.14 -33.46 -23.58
CA ARG A 4 -2.28 -33.64 -24.51
C ARG A 4 -3.47 -32.70 -24.31
N VAL A 5 -3.30 -31.55 -23.65
CA VAL A 5 -4.36 -30.51 -23.55
C VAL A 5 -4.02 -29.22 -24.30
N ALA A 6 -2.75 -29.00 -24.67
CA ALA A 6 -2.33 -27.78 -25.36
C ALA A 6 -2.59 -27.77 -26.89
N HIS A 7 -3.22 -28.82 -27.45
CA HIS A 7 -3.36 -28.98 -28.91
C HIS A 7 -4.82 -28.92 -29.44
N ILE A 8 -5.79 -28.51 -28.62
CA ILE A 8 -7.23 -28.46 -28.99
C ILE A 8 -7.78 -27.02 -29.11
N PHE A 9 -6.92 -25.99 -29.17
CA PHE A 9 -7.39 -24.61 -29.41
C PHE A 9 -6.69 -23.89 -30.57
N GLN A 10 -6.09 -24.64 -31.51
CA GLN A 10 -5.40 -24.03 -32.64
C GLN A 10 -5.61 -24.78 -33.96
N THR A 11 -6.88 -25.05 -34.27
CA THR A 11 -7.33 -25.41 -35.62
C THR A 11 -8.83 -25.16 -35.67
N PHE A 12 -9.24 -24.01 -36.19
CA PHE A 12 -10.46 -23.74 -36.96
C PHE A 12 -10.57 -22.22 -37.17
N ALA A 13 -9.60 -21.67 -37.90
CA ALA A 13 -9.76 -20.41 -38.62
C ALA A 13 -9.81 -20.78 -40.10
N GLY A 14 -11.01 -20.94 -40.64
CA GLY A 14 -11.27 -21.29 -42.03
C GLY A 14 -12.65 -20.81 -42.43
N HIS A 15 -12.69 -19.98 -43.46
CA HIS A 15 -13.85 -19.27 -44.00
C HIS A 15 -15.10 -20.14 -44.21
N TYR A 16 -16.24 -19.70 -43.66
CA TYR A 16 -17.55 -19.88 -44.29
C TYR A 16 -18.44 -18.66 -43.98
N SER A 17 -18.81 -17.92 -45.03
CA SER A 17 -19.93 -16.99 -44.98
C SER A 17 -21.21 -17.80 -45.14
N LEU A 18 -22.06 -17.82 -44.11
CA LEU A 18 -23.43 -18.29 -44.25
C LEU A 18 -24.35 -17.22 -43.68
N GLN A 19 -25.04 -16.52 -44.60
CA GLN A 19 -26.21 -15.74 -44.25
C GLN A 19 -27.34 -16.68 -43.82
N LEU A 20 -27.86 -16.46 -42.62
CA LEU A 20 -29.19 -16.90 -42.24
C LEU A 20 -29.95 -15.68 -41.71
N LYS A 21 -30.76 -15.09 -42.60
CA LYS A 21 -31.91 -14.27 -42.22
C LYS A 21 -33.04 -15.24 -41.85
N THR A 22 -33.50 -15.20 -40.59
CA THR A 22 -34.94 -15.16 -40.24
C THR A 22 -35.15 -15.02 -38.72
N CYS A 23 -35.63 -13.84 -38.34
CA CYS A 23 -36.71 -13.54 -37.41
C CYS A 23 -37.05 -14.54 -36.28
N VAL A 24 -36.64 -14.22 -35.04
CA VAL A 24 -37.51 -14.37 -33.86
C VAL A 24 -37.35 -13.11 -33.00
N LYS A 25 -38.42 -12.31 -32.95
CA LYS A 25 -38.55 -11.17 -32.04
C LYS A 25 -38.76 -11.70 -30.63
N ASN A 26 -37.78 -11.56 -29.75
CA ASN A 26 -38.02 -11.48 -28.31
C ASN A 26 -37.10 -10.43 -27.71
N LYS A 27 -37.71 -9.34 -27.24
CA LYS A 27 -37.04 -8.26 -26.52
C LYS A 27 -36.65 -8.76 -25.14
N VAL A 28 -35.36 -9.02 -24.93
CA VAL A 28 -34.74 -9.07 -23.60
C VAL A 28 -33.82 -7.86 -23.51
N PRO A 29 -33.96 -6.96 -22.51
CA PRO A 29 -33.07 -5.82 -22.39
C PRO A 29 -31.67 -6.30 -22.02
N LEU A 30 -30.72 -6.08 -22.92
CA LEU A 30 -29.29 -6.25 -22.68
C LEU A 30 -28.85 -5.19 -21.66
N ILE A 31 -28.74 -5.57 -20.38
CA ILE A 31 -28.07 -4.72 -19.39
C ILE A 31 -26.58 -4.78 -19.69
N ARG A 32 -26.10 -3.71 -20.30
CA ARG A 32 -24.69 -3.42 -20.56
C ARG A 32 -23.96 -3.33 -19.21
N CYS A 33 -23.25 -4.38 -18.82
CA CYS A 33 -22.36 -4.36 -17.67
C CYS A 33 -21.16 -3.45 -18.00
N GLN A 34 -21.27 -2.17 -17.67
CA GLN A 34 -20.14 -1.26 -17.68
C GLN A 34 -19.25 -1.61 -16.49
N PHE A 35 -18.08 -2.20 -16.79
CA PHE A 35 -16.94 -2.20 -15.87
C PHE A 35 -16.58 -0.75 -15.55
N MET A 36 -16.85 -0.32 -14.31
CA MET A 36 -16.38 0.95 -13.79
C MET A 36 -15.10 0.70 -12.95
N PRO A 37 -13.97 1.33 -13.27
CA PRO A 37 -12.81 1.35 -12.40
C PRO A 37 -13.14 2.13 -11.12
N HIS A 38 -12.62 1.68 -9.98
CA HIS A 38 -12.79 2.33 -8.68
C HIS A 38 -12.14 3.74 -8.68
N HIS A 39 -12.88 4.74 -9.19
CA HIS A 39 -12.70 6.13 -8.82
C HIS A 39 -13.68 6.45 -7.70
N ARG A 40 -13.16 7.02 -6.59
CA ARG A 40 -13.98 7.62 -5.54
C ARG A 40 -14.81 8.75 -6.17
N MET A 41 -16.07 8.47 -6.47
CA MET A 41 -17.04 9.48 -6.83
C MET A 41 -17.64 10.02 -5.52
N LEU A 42 -17.31 11.26 -5.17
CA LEU A 42 -18.06 12.02 -4.18
C LEU A 42 -19.46 12.24 -4.77
N VAL A 43 -20.44 11.52 -4.25
CA VAL A 43 -21.85 11.84 -4.50
C VAL A 43 -22.14 13.11 -3.71
N LEU A 44 -22.05 14.26 -4.38
CA LEU A 44 -22.68 15.49 -3.92
C LEU A 44 -24.19 15.28 -4.05
N THR A 45 -24.85 15.05 -2.92
CA THR A 45 -26.31 15.17 -2.84
C THR A 45 -26.70 16.59 -3.19
N SER A 46 -27.63 16.73 -4.14
CA SER A 46 -28.21 18.03 -4.48
C SER A 46 -28.99 18.54 -3.26
N CYS A 47 -28.42 19.54 -2.56
CA CYS A 47 -29.15 20.32 -1.58
C CYS A 47 -30.33 20.99 -2.28
N LYS A 48 -31.56 20.56 -1.96
CA LYS A 48 -32.75 21.37 -2.22
C LYS A 48 -32.52 22.74 -1.56
N LYS A 49 -32.60 23.81 -2.35
CA LYS A 49 -32.71 25.18 -1.85
C LYS A 49 -33.92 25.23 -0.94
N ASN A 50 -33.70 25.39 0.37
CA ASN A 50 -34.72 25.91 1.25
C ASN A 50 -34.86 27.40 0.92
N GLU A 51 -36.07 27.81 0.57
CA GLU A 51 -36.43 29.21 0.40
C GLU A 51 -36.15 29.96 1.71
N GLU A 52 -35.35 31.02 1.61
CA GLU A 52 -35.14 31.99 2.68
C GLU A 52 -36.46 32.73 2.95
N LYS A 53 -37.14 32.38 4.04
CA LYS A 53 -38.05 33.33 4.67
C LYS A 53 -37.20 34.39 5.36
N LYS A 54 -37.15 35.60 4.77
CA LYS A 54 -36.70 36.82 5.44
C LYS A 54 -37.50 37.02 6.71
N VAL A 55 -36.87 36.79 7.87
CA VAL A 55 -37.33 37.29 9.16
C VAL A 55 -36.47 38.52 9.46
N SER A 56 -37.11 39.64 9.74
CA SER A 56 -36.49 40.91 10.11
C SER A 56 -35.65 40.76 11.38
N PRO A 57 -34.58 41.58 11.56
CA PRO A 57 -33.77 41.52 12.75
C PRO A 57 -34.51 42.21 13.89
N ASP A 58 -35.14 41.42 14.77
CA ASP A 58 -35.54 41.95 16.08
C ASP A 58 -34.25 42.32 16.83
N LYS A 59 -34.09 43.63 17.06
CA LYS A 59 -33.02 44.20 17.87
C LYS A 59 -33.04 43.51 19.24
N LEU A 60 -31.97 42.78 19.55
CA LEU A 60 -31.70 42.36 20.91
C LEU A 60 -31.53 43.61 21.78
N ASP A 61 -32.45 43.82 22.71
CA ASP A 61 -32.39 44.93 23.65
C ASP A 61 -31.39 44.60 24.77
N LEU A 62 -30.21 45.20 24.66
CA LEU A 62 -29.08 45.00 25.57
C LEU A 62 -29.37 45.51 26.98
N ASP A 63 -30.35 46.39 27.15
CA ASP A 63 -30.67 46.96 28.46
C ASP A 63 -31.60 46.04 29.27
N ILE A 64 -32.43 45.24 28.61
CA ILE A 64 -33.17 44.14 29.26
C ILE A 64 -32.19 43.09 29.81
N TRP A 65 -31.17 42.72 29.03
CA TRP A 65 -30.15 41.75 29.47
C TRP A 65 -29.28 42.25 30.62
N LYS A 66 -28.95 43.55 30.65
CA LYS A 66 -28.24 44.16 31.80
C LYS A 66 -29.10 44.22 33.05
N THR A 67 -30.41 44.40 32.90
CA THR A 67 -31.34 44.47 34.03
C THR A 67 -31.51 43.10 34.69
N ILE A 68 -31.66 42.04 33.89
CA ILE A 68 -31.72 40.64 34.37
C ILE A 68 -30.41 40.23 35.08
N MET A 69 -29.25 40.67 34.56
CA MET A 69 -27.95 40.42 35.20
C MET A 69 -27.71 41.25 36.48
N LYS A 70 -28.38 42.39 36.63
CA LYS A 70 -28.34 43.22 37.85
C LYS A 70 -29.28 42.70 38.94
N GLU A 71 -30.45 42.19 38.58
CA GLU A 71 -31.40 41.58 39.52
C GLU A 71 -30.90 40.23 40.06
N THR A 72 -30.16 39.47 39.25
CA THR A 72 -29.52 38.21 39.70
C THR A 72 -28.26 38.44 40.55
N ALA A 73 -27.73 39.66 40.62
CA ALA A 73 -26.58 40.01 41.45
C ALA A 73 -26.95 40.37 42.91
N SER A 74 -28.24 40.55 43.23
CA SER A 74 -28.70 40.89 44.59
C SER A 74 -29.05 39.69 45.49
N GLU A 75 -29.02 38.46 44.97
CA GLU A 75 -29.15 37.25 45.79
C GLU A 75 -27.82 36.52 45.90
N ALA A 76 -26.96 37.00 46.79
CA ALA A 76 -25.82 36.21 47.24
C ALA A 76 -26.33 35.08 48.17
N PRO A 77 -26.09 33.80 47.86
CA PRO A 77 -26.41 32.72 48.78
C PRO A 77 -25.45 32.77 49.98
N LYS A 78 -26.02 32.82 51.18
CA LYS A 78 -25.30 32.66 52.45
C LYS A 78 -24.58 31.31 52.46
N THR A 79 -23.27 31.35 52.55
CA THR A 79 -22.39 30.19 52.62
C THR A 79 -22.50 29.56 54.02
N CYS A 80 -22.87 28.28 54.08
CA CYS A 80 -22.58 27.41 55.23
C CYS A 80 -21.31 26.61 54.89
N PRO A 81 -20.27 26.58 55.74
CA PRO A 81 -19.02 25.89 55.42
C PRO A 81 -19.02 24.48 56.02
N SER A 82 -19.20 23.47 55.17
CA SER A 82 -18.77 22.10 55.49
C SER A 82 -18.73 21.29 54.20
N GLU A 83 -17.56 21.20 53.57
CA GLU A 83 -17.22 20.11 52.64
C GLU A 83 -15.71 20.09 52.40
N ASP A 84 -15.14 18.89 52.42
CA ASP A 84 -13.70 18.63 52.43
C ASP A 84 -12.98 19.18 51.17
N PRO A 85 -11.71 19.63 51.28
CA PRO A 85 -10.99 20.30 50.18
C PRO A 85 -10.81 19.45 48.91
N VAL A 86 -10.94 18.12 49.04
CA VAL A 86 -10.68 17.15 47.98
C VAL A 86 -11.88 17.04 47.03
N ASP A 87 -13.11 17.18 47.55
CA ASP A 87 -14.33 17.06 46.76
C ASP A 87 -14.63 18.33 45.94
N ALA A 88 -14.38 19.51 46.52
CA ALA A 88 -14.53 20.79 45.83
C ALA A 88 -13.65 20.91 44.56
N PHE A 89 -12.45 20.35 44.59
CA PHE A 89 -11.52 20.41 43.46
C PHE A 89 -11.87 19.40 42.35
N SER A 90 -12.43 18.24 42.73
CA SER A 90 -12.97 17.25 41.79
C SER A 90 -14.20 17.79 41.07
N ALA A 91 -15.07 18.51 41.78
CA ALA A 91 -16.25 19.19 41.24
C ALA A 91 -15.86 20.28 40.22
N ALA A 92 -14.88 21.13 40.55
CA ALA A 92 -14.37 22.15 39.63
C ALA A 92 -13.81 21.58 38.32
N THR A 93 -13.21 20.39 38.36
CA THR A 93 -12.70 19.70 37.17
C THR A 93 -13.84 19.18 36.29
N ARG A 94 -14.90 18.62 36.90
CA ARG A 94 -16.10 18.18 36.16
C ARG A 94 -16.83 19.36 35.51
N GLU A 95 -16.97 20.48 36.21
CA GLU A 95 -17.58 21.71 35.68
C GLU A 95 -16.78 22.30 34.51
N MET A 96 -15.44 22.33 34.61
CA MET A 96 -14.58 22.77 33.51
C MET A 96 -14.80 21.95 32.23
N VAL A 97 -14.89 20.62 32.37
CA VAL A 97 -15.17 19.70 31.25
C VAL A 97 -16.55 19.99 30.66
N GLN A 98 -17.55 20.22 31.50
CA GLN A 98 -18.92 20.54 31.07
C GLN A 98 -18.97 21.87 30.30
N MET A 99 -18.31 22.92 30.82
CA MET A 99 -18.19 24.20 30.12
C MET A 99 -17.51 24.05 28.76
N TRP A 100 -16.45 23.25 28.65
CA TRP A 100 -15.77 23.03 27.37
C TRP A 100 -16.62 22.26 26.36
N ARG A 101 -17.49 21.36 26.83
CA ARG A 101 -18.49 20.69 26.00
C ARG A 101 -19.50 21.69 25.43
N LEU A 102 -20.04 22.58 26.28
CA LEU A 102 -20.95 23.64 25.87
C LEU A 102 -20.29 24.64 24.90
N ALA A 103 -19.01 24.93 25.10
CA ALA A 103 -18.21 25.79 24.21
C ALA A 103 -17.81 25.12 22.88
N GLY A 104 -18.37 23.94 22.55
CA GLY A 104 -18.12 23.22 21.31
C GLY A 104 -16.70 22.67 21.16
N LYS A 105 -15.95 22.51 22.27
CA LYS A 105 -14.63 21.88 22.23
C LYS A 105 -14.78 20.36 22.17
N ALA A 106 -13.81 19.70 21.53
CA ALA A 106 -13.78 18.24 21.40
C ALA A 106 -13.48 17.60 22.78
N VAL A 107 -14.53 17.12 23.43
CA VAL A 107 -14.53 16.47 24.75
C VAL A 107 -15.26 15.12 24.64
N PRO A 108 -14.80 14.04 25.30
CA PRO A 108 -15.48 12.75 25.29
C PRO A 108 -16.90 12.82 25.87
N GLU A 109 -17.76 11.88 25.49
CA GLU A 109 -19.11 11.77 26.08
C GLU A 109 -19.05 11.14 27.48
N ASN A 110 -18.27 10.08 27.64
CA ASN A 110 -18.10 9.37 28.91
C ASN A 110 -16.64 9.45 29.37
N ILE A 111 -16.41 9.98 30.58
CA ILE A 111 -15.08 10.11 31.20
C ILE A 111 -15.08 9.26 32.48
N THR A 112 -14.08 8.40 32.64
CA THR A 112 -13.92 7.59 33.86
C THR A 112 -13.24 8.38 34.99
N GLU A 113 -13.45 7.96 36.24
CA GLU A 113 -12.85 8.60 37.44
C GLU A 113 -11.31 8.71 37.33
N GLU A 114 -10.66 7.66 36.83
CA GLU A 114 -9.22 7.62 36.59
C GLU A 114 -8.77 8.69 35.57
N GLN A 115 -9.56 8.93 34.53
CA GLN A 115 -9.26 9.94 33.51
C GLN A 115 -9.47 11.35 34.03
N LEU A 116 -10.42 11.55 34.95
CA LEU A 116 -10.62 12.82 35.66
C LEU A 116 -9.42 13.11 36.58
N SER A 117 -8.92 12.11 37.30
CA SER A 117 -7.69 12.23 38.11
C SER A 117 -6.48 12.65 37.25
N ILE A 118 -6.29 12.04 36.08
CA ILE A 118 -5.22 12.43 35.15
C ILE A 118 -5.40 13.87 34.64
N VAL A 119 -6.64 14.31 34.40
CA VAL A 119 -6.92 15.71 33.99
C VAL A 119 -6.64 16.68 35.14
N GLN A 120 -6.80 16.25 36.38
CA GLN A 120 -6.50 17.01 37.59
C GLN A 120 -4.99 17.28 37.70
N GLU A 121 -4.17 16.24 37.54
CA GLU A 121 -2.70 16.30 37.66
C GLU A 121 -2.01 17.18 36.60
N LEU A 122 -2.67 17.43 35.46
CA LEU A 122 -2.07 18.23 34.38
C LEU A 122 -1.96 19.72 34.77
N PRO A 123 -0.77 20.35 34.69
CA PRO A 123 -0.55 21.69 35.23
C PRO A 123 -1.11 22.83 34.34
N SER A 124 -1.29 22.60 33.04
CA SER A 124 -1.68 23.64 32.07
C SER A 124 -3.05 23.39 31.43
N LYS A 125 -3.85 24.46 31.26
CA LYS A 125 -5.12 24.45 30.50
C LYS A 125 -4.94 23.88 29.09
N SER A 126 -3.81 24.16 28.44
CA SER A 126 -3.48 23.63 27.10
C SER A 126 -3.22 22.12 27.11
N ALA A 127 -2.60 21.61 28.17
CA ALA A 127 -2.34 20.19 28.34
C ALA A 127 -3.65 19.41 28.61
N LYS A 128 -4.51 19.93 29.50
CA LYS A 128 -5.86 19.39 29.75
C LYS A 128 -6.70 19.33 28.47
N LYS A 129 -6.70 20.41 27.69
CA LYS A 129 -7.40 20.49 26.39
C LYS A 129 -6.86 19.47 25.38
N LYS A 130 -5.53 19.27 25.32
CA LYS A 130 -4.90 18.29 24.43
C LYS A 130 -5.27 16.85 24.81
N TYR A 131 -5.31 16.56 26.11
CA TYR A 131 -5.69 15.24 26.64
C TYR A 131 -7.16 14.91 26.40
N LEU A 132 -8.09 15.82 26.70
CA LEU A 132 -9.51 15.63 26.41
C LEU A 132 -9.78 15.48 24.91
N LYS A 133 -9.09 16.26 24.06
CA LYS A 133 -9.15 16.10 22.61
C LYS A 133 -8.66 14.71 22.17
N TYR A 134 -7.58 14.20 22.77
CA TYR A 134 -7.09 12.84 22.52
C TYR A 134 -8.14 11.78 22.89
N LEU A 135 -8.76 11.89 24.07
CA LEU A 135 -9.80 10.97 24.50
C LEU A 135 -11.02 11.01 23.57
N ALA A 136 -11.46 12.20 23.14
CA ALA A 136 -12.60 12.35 22.23
C ALA A 136 -12.32 11.69 20.87
N ILE A 137 -11.10 11.85 20.34
CA ILE A 137 -10.65 11.18 19.11
C ILE A 137 -10.62 9.65 19.29
N LYS A 138 -10.16 9.16 20.45
CA LYS A 138 -10.11 7.73 20.77
C LYS A 138 -11.52 7.13 20.86
N GLU A 139 -12.45 7.81 21.50
CA GLU A 139 -13.85 7.42 21.59
C GLU A 139 -14.51 7.40 20.21
N GLY A 140 -14.32 8.45 19.42
CA GLY A 140 -14.82 8.52 18.03
C GLY A 140 -14.32 7.36 17.17
N LYS A 141 -13.04 7.00 17.26
CA LYS A 141 -12.49 5.81 16.58
C LYS A 141 -13.16 4.50 17.04
N LYS A 142 -13.44 4.36 18.34
CA LYS A 142 -14.11 3.17 18.90
C LYS A 142 -15.55 3.07 18.40
N LYS A 143 -16.29 4.19 18.39
CA LYS A 143 -17.66 4.26 17.85
C LYS A 143 -17.70 3.94 16.36
N ALA A 144 -16.86 4.58 15.55
CA ALA A 144 -16.75 4.31 14.11
C ALA A 144 -16.40 2.84 13.82
N THR A 145 -15.57 2.21 14.66
CA THR A 145 -15.25 0.78 14.51
C THR A 145 -16.46 -0.11 14.84
N LYS A 146 -17.21 0.21 15.90
CA LYS A 146 -18.45 -0.50 16.25
C LYS A 146 -19.51 -0.35 15.16
N GLU A 147 -19.70 0.85 14.64
CA GLU A 147 -20.64 1.14 13.54
C GLU A 147 -20.26 0.37 12.26
N LYS A 148 -18.99 0.39 11.86
CA LYS A 148 -18.50 -0.45 10.74
C LYS A 148 -18.77 -1.93 10.95
N ARG A 149 -18.66 -2.44 12.18
CA ARG A 149 -18.98 -3.84 12.50
C ARG A 149 -20.49 -4.11 12.38
N LYS A 150 -21.34 -3.22 12.88
CA LYS A 150 -22.80 -3.32 12.74
C LYS A 150 -23.23 -3.30 11.28
N ILE A 151 -22.76 -2.33 10.48
CA ILE A 151 -23.04 -2.26 9.04
C ILE A 151 -22.60 -3.55 8.33
N LYS A 152 -21.44 -4.12 8.71
CA LYS A 152 -20.95 -5.38 8.14
C LYS A 152 -21.83 -6.57 8.55
N GLN A 153 -22.31 -6.60 9.79
CA GLN A 153 -23.23 -7.63 10.29
C GLN A 153 -24.61 -7.51 9.62
N GLU A 154 -25.19 -6.32 9.61
CA GLU A 154 -26.46 -6.01 8.94
C GLU A 154 -26.40 -6.32 7.45
N GLY A 155 -25.29 -5.97 6.78
CA GLY A 155 -25.06 -6.33 5.38
C GLY A 155 -24.93 -7.84 5.16
N ALA A 156 -24.29 -8.56 6.08
CA ALA A 156 -24.20 -10.03 6.01
C ALA A 156 -25.56 -10.69 6.26
N GLU A 157 -26.35 -10.19 7.21
CA GLU A 157 -27.70 -10.64 7.52
C GLU A 157 -28.67 -10.33 6.37
N TYR A 158 -28.57 -9.17 5.75
CA TYR A 158 -29.34 -8.80 4.57
C TYR A 158 -29.04 -9.74 3.39
N LEU A 159 -27.76 -9.98 3.10
CA LEU A 159 -27.33 -10.95 2.08
C LEU A 159 -27.81 -12.37 2.39
N GLN A 160 -27.88 -12.75 3.66
CA GLN A 160 -28.37 -14.06 4.08
C GLN A 160 -29.89 -14.18 3.95
N LYS A 161 -30.64 -13.11 4.25
CA LYS A 161 -32.09 -13.04 4.02
C LYS A 161 -32.43 -13.00 2.53
N GLU A 162 -31.67 -12.30 1.69
CA GLU A 162 -31.85 -12.38 0.23
C GLU A 162 -31.61 -13.78 -0.33
N LYS A 163 -30.62 -14.52 0.20
CA LYS A 163 -30.41 -15.93 -0.17
C LYS A 163 -31.56 -16.85 0.25
N GLN A 164 -32.29 -16.51 1.31
CA GLN A 164 -33.43 -17.29 1.80
C GLN A 164 -34.75 -16.91 1.11
N ASN A 165 -34.95 -15.62 0.80
CA ASN A 165 -36.18 -15.11 0.19
C ASN A 165 -36.15 -15.08 -1.34
N GLY A 166 -34.97 -14.95 -1.94
CA GLY A 166 -34.80 -15.09 -3.38
C GLY A 166 -34.82 -16.57 -3.74
N GLY A 167 -35.91 -17.02 -4.37
CA GLY A 167 -35.99 -18.31 -5.08
C GLY A 167 -35.05 -18.40 -6.30
N GLY A 168 -33.88 -17.77 -6.22
CA GLY A 168 -32.79 -17.96 -7.17
C GLY A 168 -32.23 -19.34 -6.92
N VAL A 169 -32.41 -20.23 -7.89
CA VAL A 169 -31.70 -21.50 -7.99
C VAL A 169 -30.25 -21.25 -7.58
N GLU A 170 -29.83 -21.84 -6.46
CA GLU A 170 -28.43 -21.84 -6.07
C GLU A 170 -27.71 -22.51 -7.23
N LEU A 171 -27.03 -21.71 -8.07
CA LEU A 171 -26.29 -22.17 -9.23
C LEU A 171 -25.06 -22.92 -8.72
N LYS A 172 -25.27 -24.11 -8.12
CA LYS A 172 -24.23 -24.98 -7.60
C LYS A 172 -23.31 -25.46 -8.72
N ASN A 173 -23.80 -25.45 -9.96
CA ASN A 173 -23.14 -25.94 -11.16
C ASN A 173 -23.28 -24.94 -12.33
N THR A 174 -22.87 -23.69 -12.16
CA THR A 174 -22.48 -22.87 -13.33
C THR A 174 -21.05 -23.22 -13.73
N PHE A 175 -20.78 -23.24 -15.04
CA PHE A 175 -19.40 -23.28 -15.56
C PHE A 175 -18.54 -22.13 -15.00
N LEU A 176 -19.18 -21.06 -14.56
CA LEU A 176 -18.58 -19.98 -13.77
C LEU A 176 -18.57 -20.38 -12.30
N LEU A 177 -17.41 -20.82 -11.81
CA LEU A 177 -17.18 -21.02 -10.38
C LEU A 177 -17.37 -19.68 -9.65
N GLN A 178 -18.19 -19.65 -8.60
CA GLN A 178 -18.26 -18.49 -7.70
C GLN A 178 -16.92 -18.34 -6.99
N PHE A 179 -16.15 -17.32 -7.35
CA PHE A 179 -14.90 -16.98 -6.68
C PHE A 179 -15.21 -16.35 -5.32
N TRP A 180 -14.96 -17.09 -4.24
CA TRP A 180 -15.07 -16.56 -2.88
C TRP A 180 -13.78 -15.85 -2.48
N GLN A 181 -13.87 -14.94 -1.50
CA GLN A 181 -12.69 -14.29 -0.90
C GLN A 181 -11.63 -15.31 -0.46
N ARG A 182 -12.07 -16.46 0.10
CA ARG A 182 -11.17 -17.56 0.50
C ARG A 182 -10.45 -18.21 -0.67
N SER A 183 -11.08 -18.28 -1.85
CA SER A 183 -10.47 -18.79 -3.08
C SER A 183 -9.34 -17.86 -3.55
N PHE A 184 -9.47 -16.55 -3.34
CA PHE A 184 -8.40 -15.60 -3.63
C PHE A 184 -7.19 -15.80 -2.71
N ASP A 185 -7.39 -16.03 -1.41
CA ASP A 185 -6.26 -16.27 -0.49
C ASP A 185 -5.46 -17.52 -0.88
N VAL A 186 -6.13 -18.59 -1.28
CA VAL A 186 -5.46 -19.80 -1.80
C VAL A 186 -4.65 -19.47 -3.06
N MET A 187 -5.25 -18.77 -4.03
CA MET A 187 -4.55 -18.34 -5.24
C MET A 187 -3.35 -17.42 -4.94
N TYR A 188 -3.51 -16.46 -4.03
CA TYR A 188 -2.45 -15.55 -3.60
C TYR A 188 -1.30 -16.31 -2.94
N ASN A 189 -1.59 -17.27 -2.06
CA ASN A 189 -0.56 -18.13 -1.47
C ASN A 189 0.14 -18.98 -2.53
N TRP A 190 -0.58 -19.51 -3.52
CA TRP A 190 0.03 -20.22 -4.64
C TRP A 190 1.00 -19.35 -5.43
N ARG A 191 0.63 -18.09 -5.71
CA ARG A 191 1.53 -17.15 -6.40
C ARG A 191 2.78 -16.85 -5.59
N ALA A 192 2.65 -16.64 -4.28
CA ALA A 192 3.81 -16.45 -3.41
C ALA A 192 4.69 -17.71 -3.35
N ALA A 193 4.11 -18.90 -3.26
CA ALA A 193 4.85 -20.16 -3.26
C ALA A 193 5.60 -20.38 -4.58
N GLN A 194 4.99 -20.06 -5.72
CA GLN A 194 5.66 -20.07 -7.02
C GLN A 194 6.81 -19.06 -7.07
N SER A 195 6.61 -17.86 -6.51
CA SER A 195 7.67 -16.85 -6.45
C SER A 195 8.86 -17.31 -5.59
N MET A 196 8.66 -18.11 -4.55
CA MET A 196 9.79 -18.66 -3.78
C MET A 196 10.71 -19.56 -4.61
N LEU A 197 10.16 -20.28 -5.58
CA LEU A 197 10.91 -21.19 -6.44
C LEU A 197 11.53 -20.49 -7.66
N PHE A 198 10.78 -19.59 -8.29
CA PHE A 198 11.11 -19.04 -9.61
C PHE A 198 11.11 -17.51 -9.68
N GLY A 199 10.64 -16.85 -8.62
CA GLY A 199 10.51 -15.40 -8.58
C GLY A 199 11.85 -14.69 -8.40
N GLN A 200 11.92 -13.48 -8.94
CA GLN A 200 13.07 -12.59 -8.74
C GLN A 200 13.20 -12.25 -7.23
N PRO A 201 14.39 -12.37 -6.62
CA PRO A 201 14.57 -11.97 -5.23
C PRO A 201 14.46 -10.46 -5.02
N LEU A 202 13.74 -10.06 -3.96
CA LEU A 202 13.72 -8.69 -3.43
C LEU A 202 14.11 -8.75 -1.94
N VAL A 203 15.17 -8.04 -1.58
CA VAL A 203 15.74 -8.07 -0.24
C VAL A 203 15.28 -6.86 0.58
N PHE A 204 14.84 -7.14 1.80
CA PHE A 204 14.67 -6.17 2.87
C PHE A 204 15.80 -6.35 3.89
N ASP A 205 16.63 -5.32 4.04
CA ASP A 205 17.79 -5.31 4.94
C ASP A 205 17.35 -4.91 6.36
N MET A 206 17.38 -5.85 7.30
CA MET A 206 16.94 -5.67 8.70
C MET A 206 18.06 -5.18 9.63
N SER A 207 19.20 -4.71 9.11
CA SER A 207 20.35 -4.27 9.93
C SER A 207 20.15 -2.94 10.70
N TYR A 208 19.02 -2.26 10.52
CA TYR A 208 18.74 -0.92 11.07
C TYR A 208 18.07 -0.92 12.44
N GLU A 209 18.11 -2.03 13.17
CA GLU A 209 17.40 -2.17 14.44
C GLU A 209 17.80 -1.09 15.47
N SER A 210 19.10 -0.85 15.60
CA SER A 210 19.65 0.15 16.53
C SER A 210 19.36 1.61 16.15
N ASN A 211 18.96 1.86 14.91
CA ASN A 211 18.73 3.19 14.36
C ASN A 211 17.30 3.71 14.57
N MET A 212 16.42 2.92 15.18
CA MET A 212 15.00 3.23 15.29
C MET A 212 14.52 3.19 16.73
N ALA A 213 13.71 4.19 17.10
CA ALA A 213 12.95 4.13 18.34
C ALA A 213 11.85 3.05 18.24
N ARG A 214 11.34 2.59 19.39
CA ARG A 214 10.26 1.58 19.44
C ARG A 214 9.06 1.89 18.52
N ARG A 215 8.61 3.15 18.46
CA ARG A 215 7.49 3.55 17.60
C ARG A 215 7.82 3.46 16.11
N GLU A 216 9.07 3.70 15.75
CA GLU A 216 9.57 3.60 14.38
C GLU A 216 9.73 2.13 13.97
N MET A 217 10.17 1.29 14.91
CA MET A 217 10.16 -0.17 14.75
C MET A 217 8.75 -0.70 14.45
N GLU A 218 7.76 -0.36 15.28
CA GLU A 218 6.36 -0.76 15.10
C GLU A 218 5.79 -0.30 13.74
N ASN A 219 6.19 0.89 13.26
CA ASN A 219 5.80 1.40 11.95
C ASN A 219 6.50 0.65 10.81
N THR A 220 7.79 0.35 10.96
CA THR A 220 8.58 -0.40 9.97
C THR A 220 7.97 -1.78 9.76
N VAL A 221 7.68 -2.49 10.85
CA VAL A 221 6.99 -3.79 10.79
C VAL A 221 5.61 -3.65 10.15
N SER A 222 4.85 -2.61 10.47
CA SER A 222 3.55 -2.38 9.83
C SER A 222 3.66 -2.19 8.31
N GLN A 223 4.70 -1.50 7.83
CA GLN A 223 4.94 -1.36 6.39
C GLN A 223 5.41 -2.67 5.75
N LEU A 224 6.23 -3.47 6.43
CA LEU A 224 6.64 -4.81 5.95
C LEU A 224 5.43 -5.76 5.79
N LEU A 225 4.47 -5.70 6.71
CA LEU A 225 3.20 -6.42 6.59
C LEU A 225 2.43 -6.02 5.32
N GLU A 226 2.38 -4.72 5.02
CA GLU A 226 1.78 -4.22 3.78
C GLU A 226 2.57 -4.68 2.56
N CYS A 227 3.90 -4.71 2.63
CA CYS A 227 4.75 -5.20 1.54
C CYS A 227 4.45 -6.66 1.18
N GLU A 228 4.42 -7.55 2.18
CA GLU A 228 4.05 -8.96 1.98
C GLU A 228 2.65 -9.06 1.33
N GLY A 229 1.68 -8.32 1.87
CA GLY A 229 0.31 -8.33 1.38
C GLY A 229 0.17 -7.82 -0.07
N PHE A 230 0.92 -6.80 -0.48
CA PHE A 230 0.96 -6.31 -1.86
C PHE A 230 1.66 -7.27 -2.80
N ASN A 231 2.80 -7.82 -2.37
CA ASN A 231 3.55 -8.80 -3.14
C ASN A 231 2.69 -10.01 -3.48
N ARG A 232 2.02 -10.59 -2.48
CA ARG A 232 1.18 -11.78 -2.62
C ARG A 232 0.00 -11.58 -3.60
N LYS A 233 -0.48 -10.34 -3.74
CA LYS A 233 -1.58 -9.98 -4.65
C LYS A 233 -1.12 -9.68 -6.08
N SER A 234 0.18 -9.46 -6.28
CA SER A 234 0.75 -9.24 -7.61
C SER A 234 0.49 -10.42 -8.54
N LEU A 235 0.46 -10.16 -9.85
CA LEU A 235 0.43 -11.22 -10.86
C LEU A 235 1.78 -11.95 -10.92
N ASP A 236 2.88 -11.22 -10.71
CA ASP A 236 4.24 -11.73 -10.76
C ASP A 236 5.02 -11.25 -9.51
N PRO A 237 4.80 -11.91 -8.35
CA PRO A 237 5.41 -11.53 -7.08
C PRO A 237 6.94 -11.70 -7.08
N PHE A 238 7.62 -10.92 -6.24
CA PHE A 238 9.00 -11.18 -5.86
C PHE A 238 9.10 -12.34 -4.87
N HIS A 239 10.23 -13.04 -4.87
CA HIS A 239 10.63 -13.79 -3.70
C HIS A 239 11.16 -12.82 -2.64
N LEU A 240 10.41 -12.61 -1.55
CA LEU A 240 10.85 -11.71 -0.48
C LEU A 240 11.90 -12.38 0.41
N TYR A 241 12.98 -11.65 0.66
CA TYR A 241 14.06 -12.01 1.59
C TYR A 241 14.15 -10.99 2.71
N PHE A 242 14.08 -11.44 3.95
CA PHE A 242 14.41 -10.64 5.12
C PHE A 242 15.79 -11.09 5.62
N CYS A 243 16.82 -10.30 5.29
CA CYS A 243 18.22 -10.58 5.62
C CYS A 243 18.68 -9.76 6.82
N ASN A 244 19.78 -10.19 7.46
CA ASN A 244 20.29 -9.58 8.70
C ASN A 244 19.23 -9.54 9.82
N MET A 245 18.29 -10.49 9.85
CA MET A 245 17.28 -10.56 10.91
C MET A 245 17.87 -11.29 12.11
N MET A 246 18.09 -10.58 13.21
CA MET A 246 18.53 -11.19 14.46
C MET A 246 17.39 -11.99 15.10
N PRO A 247 17.62 -13.27 15.49
CA PRO A 247 16.68 -14.02 16.29
C PRO A 247 16.45 -13.29 17.61
N GLU A 248 15.21 -13.28 18.08
CA GLU A 248 14.80 -12.53 19.29
C GLU A 248 15.13 -11.02 19.26
N GLY A 249 15.50 -10.47 18.11
CA GLY A 249 15.62 -9.03 17.88
C GLY A 249 14.26 -8.33 17.87
N SER A 250 14.30 -7.00 17.85
CA SER A 250 13.11 -6.14 17.89
C SER A 250 12.21 -6.35 16.67
N TYR A 251 12.79 -6.56 15.49
CA TYR A 251 12.03 -6.94 14.29
C TYR A 251 11.30 -8.26 14.49
N HIS A 252 12.03 -9.30 14.90
CA HIS A 252 11.50 -10.65 15.05
C HIS A 252 10.33 -10.66 16.05
N LYS A 253 10.54 -10.06 17.23
CA LYS A 253 9.52 -9.99 18.29
C LYS A 253 8.25 -9.25 17.85
N GLU A 254 8.39 -8.11 17.16
CA GLU A 254 7.22 -7.36 16.73
C GLU A 254 6.52 -8.03 15.53
N LEU A 255 7.25 -8.69 14.63
CA LEU A 255 6.67 -9.51 13.56
C LEU A 255 5.88 -10.70 14.11
N LEU A 256 6.46 -11.46 15.05
CA LEU A 256 5.79 -12.55 15.76
C LEU A 256 4.52 -12.08 16.46
N LYS A 257 4.58 -10.95 17.16
CA LYS A 257 3.42 -10.35 17.83
C LYS A 257 2.30 -9.96 16.86
N ARG A 258 2.63 -9.53 15.64
CA ARG A 258 1.67 -9.02 14.65
C ARG A 258 1.08 -10.11 13.78
N TYR A 259 1.86 -11.13 13.43
CA TYR A 259 1.40 -12.27 12.66
C TYR A 259 0.85 -13.40 13.53
N GLY A 260 1.32 -13.54 14.78
CA GLY A 260 0.99 -14.66 15.66
C GLY A 260 1.30 -15.99 14.98
N ASP A 261 0.36 -16.94 15.07
CA ASP A 261 0.45 -18.27 14.47
C ASP A 261 0.59 -18.27 12.93
N ALA A 262 0.35 -17.13 12.27
CA ALA A 262 0.53 -17.02 10.83
C ALA A 262 1.99 -16.80 10.42
N TRP A 263 2.88 -16.45 11.34
CA TRP A 263 4.30 -16.16 11.05
C TRP A 263 4.98 -17.32 10.33
N ASP A 264 4.83 -18.54 10.86
CA ASP A 264 5.44 -19.75 10.29
C ASP A 264 4.85 -20.16 8.94
N ARG A 265 3.71 -19.56 8.55
CA ARG A 265 3.02 -19.82 7.29
C ARG A 265 3.36 -18.80 6.21
N LEU A 266 4.16 -17.78 6.53
CA LEU A 266 4.55 -16.78 5.56
C LEU A 266 5.50 -17.35 4.52
N LEU A 267 5.23 -17.03 3.26
CA LEU A 267 6.00 -17.47 2.11
C LEU A 267 7.11 -16.45 1.80
N ILE A 268 7.95 -16.22 2.82
CA ILE A 268 9.09 -15.31 2.79
C ILE A 268 10.32 -16.04 3.32
N THR A 269 11.51 -15.75 2.78
CA THR A 269 12.76 -16.30 3.33
C THR A 269 13.31 -15.35 4.38
N VAL A 270 13.33 -15.81 5.64
CA VAL A 270 13.93 -15.08 6.75
C VAL A 270 15.29 -15.68 7.08
N THR A 271 16.32 -14.84 7.25
CA THR A 271 17.67 -15.30 7.55
C THR A 271 18.47 -14.26 8.33
N GLU A 272 19.34 -14.76 9.21
CA GLU A 272 20.32 -13.97 9.96
C GLU A 272 21.49 -13.52 9.06
N LYS A 273 21.74 -14.26 7.97
CA LYS A 273 22.87 -14.03 7.09
C LYS A 273 22.71 -12.72 6.31
N SER A 274 23.84 -12.15 5.90
CA SER A 274 23.82 -10.99 5.04
C SER A 274 23.49 -11.38 3.61
N TYR A 275 22.80 -10.48 2.90
CA TYR A 275 22.49 -10.66 1.48
C TYR A 275 23.74 -10.78 0.60
N VAL A 276 24.90 -10.29 1.06
CA VAL A 276 26.18 -10.48 0.35
C VAL A 276 26.72 -11.90 0.44
N ASP A 277 26.31 -12.66 1.46
CA ASP A 277 26.75 -14.06 1.67
C ASP A 277 25.85 -15.05 0.92
N ILE A 278 24.62 -14.65 0.63
CA ILE A 278 23.59 -15.51 0.00
C ILE A 278 23.54 -15.31 -1.51
N PHE A 279 23.85 -14.10 -2.01
CA PHE A 279 23.67 -13.74 -3.40
C PHE A 279 24.98 -13.28 -4.07
N PRO A 280 25.11 -13.48 -5.41
CA PRO A 280 26.24 -12.96 -6.17
C PRO A 280 26.31 -11.44 -6.07
N LYS A 281 27.45 -10.93 -5.60
CA LYS A 281 27.66 -9.50 -5.33
C LYS A 281 27.42 -8.59 -6.54
N ASP A 282 27.72 -9.05 -7.75
CA ASP A 282 27.56 -8.30 -8.99
C ASP A 282 26.10 -8.16 -9.46
N LYS A 283 25.18 -8.93 -8.86
CA LYS A 283 23.73 -8.79 -9.07
C LYS A 283 23.05 -7.88 -8.07
N LEU A 284 23.70 -7.55 -6.96
CA LEU A 284 23.09 -6.76 -5.88
C LEU A 284 23.09 -5.27 -6.21
N VAL A 285 21.91 -4.65 -6.08
CA VAL A 285 21.70 -3.21 -6.26
C VAL A 285 20.98 -2.66 -5.03
N TYR A 286 21.69 -1.84 -4.26
CA TYR A 286 21.11 -1.20 -3.08
C TYR A 286 20.33 0.05 -3.48
N LEU A 287 19.02 0.06 -3.21
CA LEU A 287 18.15 1.18 -3.49
C LEU A 287 18.19 2.19 -2.34
N THR A 288 18.61 3.41 -2.65
CA THR A 288 18.66 4.51 -1.69
C THR A 288 18.47 5.85 -2.40
N ALA A 289 17.69 6.76 -1.80
CA ALA A 289 17.41 8.07 -2.37
C ALA A 289 18.68 8.94 -2.51
N ASP A 290 19.69 8.69 -1.69
CA ASP A 290 20.95 9.43 -1.67
C ASP A 290 21.96 8.94 -2.72
N SER A 291 21.63 7.91 -3.49
CA SER A 291 22.53 7.39 -4.53
C SER A 291 22.69 8.41 -5.67
N PRO A 292 23.92 8.67 -6.14
CA PRO A 292 24.13 9.54 -7.30
C PRO A 292 23.60 8.90 -8.59
N SER A 293 23.65 7.57 -8.70
CA SER A 293 23.19 6.84 -9.88
C SER A 293 21.67 6.69 -9.89
N VAL A 294 21.05 6.92 -11.05
CA VAL A 294 19.61 6.80 -11.27
C VAL A 294 19.26 5.43 -11.86
N LEU A 295 18.22 4.78 -11.34
CA LEU A 295 17.68 3.56 -11.91
C LEU A 295 16.84 3.88 -13.15
N LYS A 296 17.49 4.02 -14.32
CA LYS A 296 16.83 4.35 -15.60
C LYS A 296 15.90 3.25 -16.09
N SER A 297 16.29 1.98 -15.91
CA SER A 297 15.51 0.82 -16.36
C SER A 297 15.46 -0.26 -15.28
N PHE A 298 14.34 -0.98 -15.22
CA PHE A 298 14.21 -2.12 -14.32
C PHE A 298 14.80 -3.37 -14.97
N HIS A 299 15.76 -3.98 -14.28
CA HIS A 299 16.44 -5.20 -14.70
C HIS A 299 15.95 -6.42 -13.90
N HIS A 300 15.49 -7.45 -14.60
CA HIS A 300 15.00 -8.71 -14.00
C HIS A 300 16.11 -9.67 -13.56
N ASP A 301 17.37 -9.46 -14.01
CA ASP A 301 18.54 -10.25 -13.60
C ASP A 301 19.20 -9.78 -12.29
N LYS A 302 18.80 -8.60 -11.81
CA LYS A 302 19.34 -7.97 -10.60
C LYS A 302 18.53 -8.31 -9.36
N ILE A 303 19.17 -8.13 -8.20
CA ILE A 303 18.55 -8.31 -6.89
C ILE A 303 18.58 -6.96 -6.20
N TYR A 304 17.39 -6.38 -6.04
CA TYR A 304 17.25 -5.08 -5.40
C TYR A 304 17.20 -5.24 -3.88
N ILE A 305 17.86 -4.34 -3.17
CA ILE A 305 17.87 -4.28 -1.71
C ILE A 305 17.20 -2.98 -1.27
N ILE A 306 16.26 -3.08 -0.33
CA ILE A 306 15.62 -1.96 0.34
C ILE A 306 16.01 -2.01 1.81
N GLY A 307 16.48 -0.88 2.36
CA GLY A 307 16.72 -0.78 3.80
C GLY A 307 15.40 -0.78 4.57
N SER A 308 15.19 -1.76 5.46
CA SER A 308 14.04 -1.76 6.35
C SER A 308 14.27 -0.72 7.43
N ILE A 309 13.85 0.51 7.21
CA ILE A 309 13.98 1.58 8.20
C ILE A 309 12.87 2.61 7.98
N VAL A 310 12.26 3.06 9.07
CA VAL A 310 11.33 4.19 9.08
C VAL A 310 11.89 5.21 10.05
N ASP A 311 12.30 6.35 9.53
CA ASP A 311 12.87 7.42 10.35
C ASP A 311 12.01 8.67 10.25
N LYS A 312 11.61 9.24 11.41
CA LYS A 312 10.91 10.52 11.45
C LYS A 312 11.84 11.70 11.23
N SER A 313 13.13 11.55 11.57
CA SER A 313 14.19 12.54 11.41
C SER A 313 15.22 12.00 10.42
N ILE A 314 14.96 12.20 9.12
CA ILE A 314 15.73 11.64 8.01
C ILE A 314 17.25 11.57 8.29
N GLN A 315 17.76 10.37 8.56
CA GLN A 315 19.18 10.05 8.58
C GLN A 315 19.72 9.94 7.13
N THR A 316 20.01 11.08 6.52
CA THR A 316 20.59 11.14 5.17
C THR A 316 21.90 10.36 5.07
N GLY A 317 22.03 9.51 4.06
CA GLY A 317 23.27 8.82 3.73
C GLY A 317 23.55 7.53 4.49
N LEU A 318 22.72 7.13 5.47
CA LEU A 318 22.97 5.93 6.28
C LEU A 318 23.04 4.65 5.43
N SER A 319 22.01 4.41 4.61
CA SER A 319 21.94 3.24 3.73
C SER A 319 22.98 3.29 2.61
N LEU A 320 23.27 4.49 2.08
CA LEU A 320 24.32 4.69 1.09
C LEU A 320 25.71 4.36 1.64
N ALA A 321 26.01 4.78 2.87
CA ALA A 321 27.27 4.50 3.54
C ALA A 321 27.45 2.99 3.76
N ASN A 322 26.40 2.30 4.22
CA ASN A 322 26.41 0.84 4.37
C ASN A 322 26.67 0.12 3.04
N ALA A 323 25.96 0.50 1.97
CA ALA A 323 26.15 -0.09 0.65
C ALA A 323 27.57 0.16 0.09
N LYS A 324 28.11 1.37 0.28
CA LYS A 324 29.48 1.74 -0.13
C LYS A 324 30.54 0.95 0.65
N ARG A 325 30.38 0.77 1.96
CA ARG A 325 31.28 -0.05 2.79
C ARG A 325 31.34 -1.50 2.29
N LEU A 326 30.19 -2.03 1.86
CA LEU A 326 30.09 -3.36 1.25
C LEU A 326 30.49 -3.39 -0.24
N LYS A 327 30.85 -2.26 -0.84
CA LYS A 327 31.21 -2.11 -2.27
C LYS A 327 30.12 -2.63 -3.21
N LEU A 328 28.87 -2.28 -2.94
CA LEU A 328 27.71 -2.66 -3.75
C LEU A 328 27.37 -1.57 -4.77
N ALA A 329 26.70 -1.94 -5.86
CA ALA A 329 26.07 -0.98 -6.74
C ALA A 329 24.91 -0.30 -6.00
N THR A 330 24.72 1.00 -6.22
CA THR A 330 23.62 1.77 -5.61
C THR A 330 22.82 2.48 -6.69
N ALA A 331 21.52 2.63 -6.48
CA ALA A 331 20.67 3.41 -7.37
C ALA A 331 19.55 4.12 -6.60
N ARG A 332 19.15 5.30 -7.07
CA ARG A 332 17.93 6.00 -6.64
C ARG A 332 16.83 5.81 -7.68
N LEU A 333 15.57 5.90 -7.25
CA LEU A 333 14.45 5.94 -8.20
C LEU A 333 14.50 7.22 -9.05
N PRO A 334 14.02 7.17 -10.30
CA PRO A 334 14.03 8.32 -11.20
C PRO A 334 12.91 9.32 -10.86
N LEU A 335 12.92 9.87 -9.65
CA LEU A 335 11.87 10.77 -9.18
C LEU A 335 11.99 12.15 -9.85
N ASP A 336 13.21 12.63 -10.05
CA ASP A 336 13.46 13.98 -10.60
C ASP A 336 13.21 14.05 -12.09
N GLU A 337 13.36 12.91 -12.76
CA GLU A 337 13.22 12.76 -14.20
C GLU A 337 11.75 12.68 -14.62
N TYR A 338 10.87 12.24 -13.71
CA TYR A 338 9.45 12.01 -14.01
C TYR A 338 8.49 12.88 -13.20
N LEU A 339 8.88 13.44 -12.05
CA LEU A 339 7.99 14.21 -11.17
C LEU A 339 8.53 15.61 -10.91
N LYS A 340 7.67 16.62 -11.05
CA LYS A 340 7.97 17.98 -10.57
C LYS A 340 7.82 18.00 -9.05
N TRP A 341 8.93 17.75 -8.37
CA TRP A 341 8.95 17.65 -6.91
C TRP A 341 8.62 19.00 -6.25
N ASP A 342 7.83 18.97 -5.18
CA ASP A 342 7.32 20.15 -4.50
C ASP A 342 7.79 20.17 -3.03
N VAL A 343 7.24 19.27 -2.21
CA VAL A 343 7.46 19.29 -0.75
C VAL A 343 7.95 17.95 -0.20
N GLY A 344 8.89 18.07 0.73
CA GLY A 344 9.35 16.99 1.60
C GLY A 344 10.45 16.14 0.98
N ALA A 345 10.96 15.18 1.75
CA ALA A 345 12.06 14.35 1.30
C ALA A 345 11.64 13.27 0.31
N LYS A 346 12.58 12.91 -0.56
CA LYS A 346 12.46 11.86 -1.58
C LYS A 346 12.58 10.43 -1.02
N ASN A 347 12.74 10.30 0.30
CA ASN A 347 12.62 9.02 0.99
C ASN A 347 11.15 8.57 0.95
N LEU A 348 10.92 7.43 0.30
CA LEU A 348 9.62 6.76 0.21
C LEU A 348 9.55 5.64 1.26
N THR A 349 8.33 5.28 1.64
CA THR A 349 8.09 4.20 2.61
C THR A 349 8.26 2.82 1.97
N LEU A 350 8.47 1.76 2.77
CA LEU A 350 8.73 0.41 2.25
C LEU A 350 7.59 -0.10 1.36
N ASN A 351 6.35 0.15 1.79
CA ASN A 351 5.15 -0.22 1.04
C ASN A 351 5.03 0.56 -0.28
N GLN A 352 5.46 1.83 -0.34
CA GLN A 352 5.53 2.59 -1.60
C GLN A 352 6.60 2.01 -2.52
N MET A 353 7.79 1.72 -1.98
CA MET A 353 8.90 1.14 -2.74
C MET A 353 8.50 -0.17 -3.41
N ILE A 354 7.90 -1.10 -2.68
CA ILE A 354 7.50 -2.38 -3.28
C ILE A 354 6.37 -2.22 -4.30
N SER A 355 5.40 -1.32 -4.08
CA SER A 355 4.37 -1.05 -5.10
C SER A 355 4.98 -0.51 -6.39
N ILE A 356 5.94 0.43 -6.29
CA ILE A 356 6.67 0.96 -7.44
C ILE A 356 7.45 -0.16 -8.15
N LEU A 357 8.20 -0.97 -7.39
CA LEU A 357 9.01 -2.06 -7.97
C LEU A 357 8.17 -3.15 -8.62
N LEU A 358 7.04 -3.53 -8.01
CA LEU A 358 6.10 -4.50 -8.60
C LEU A 358 5.53 -3.97 -9.92
N THR A 359 5.09 -2.71 -9.95
CA THR A 359 4.53 -2.12 -11.16
C THR A 359 5.55 -1.96 -12.27
N VAL A 360 6.76 -1.46 -11.97
CA VAL A 360 7.79 -1.34 -13.01
C VAL A 360 8.32 -2.70 -13.47
N LYS A 361 8.33 -3.72 -12.60
CA LYS A 361 8.65 -5.11 -12.99
C LYS A 361 7.65 -5.66 -14.00
N GLU A 362 6.38 -5.35 -13.83
CA GLU A 362 5.29 -5.79 -14.70
C GLU A 362 5.22 -4.99 -16.01
N THR A 363 5.29 -3.66 -15.93
CA THR A 363 4.98 -2.79 -17.07
C THR A 363 6.20 -2.14 -17.72
N GLY A 364 7.34 -2.10 -17.03
CA GLY A 364 8.52 -1.37 -17.46
C GLY A 364 8.33 0.16 -17.48
N ASN A 365 7.18 0.68 -17.04
CA ASN A 365 6.82 2.07 -17.18
C ASN A 365 6.90 2.83 -15.85
N TRP A 366 7.90 3.72 -15.76
CA TRP A 366 8.09 4.58 -14.59
C TRP A 366 6.95 5.55 -14.33
N GLN A 367 6.28 6.09 -15.36
CA GLN A 367 5.13 6.98 -15.15
C GLN A 367 4.00 6.27 -14.41
N GLU A 368 3.76 4.99 -14.73
CA GLU A 368 2.74 4.20 -14.06
C GLU A 368 3.15 3.82 -12.65
N ALA A 369 4.39 3.35 -12.48
CA ALA A 369 4.92 2.98 -11.18
C ALA A 369 4.98 4.17 -10.21
N LEU A 370 5.36 5.36 -10.68
CA LEU A 370 5.47 6.54 -9.82
C LEU A 370 4.11 7.15 -9.41
N LYS A 371 2.97 6.63 -9.89
CA LYS A 371 1.64 6.99 -9.36
C LYS A 371 1.47 6.63 -7.88
N PHE A 372 2.26 5.69 -7.37
CA PHE A 372 2.28 5.32 -5.94
C PHE A 372 3.00 6.34 -5.06
N VAL A 373 3.70 7.32 -5.65
CA VAL A 373 4.24 8.46 -4.91
C VAL A 373 3.05 9.35 -4.46
N PRO A 374 3.00 9.78 -3.18
CA PRO A 374 1.90 10.61 -2.71
C PRO A 374 1.80 11.94 -3.46
N LYS A 375 0.61 12.22 -4.04
CA LYS A 375 0.33 13.47 -4.80
C LYS A 375 0.71 14.76 -4.09
N ARG A 376 0.65 14.79 -2.76
CA ARG A 376 1.06 15.96 -1.95
C ARG A 376 2.57 16.29 -1.99
N LYS A 377 3.41 15.44 -2.60
CA LYS A 377 4.86 15.63 -2.68
C LYS A 377 5.30 16.24 -4.01
N HIS A 378 4.43 16.32 -5.02
CA HIS A 378 4.78 16.75 -6.37
C HIS A 378 3.60 17.48 -7.04
N GLU A 379 3.90 18.45 -7.90
CA GLU A 379 2.87 19.19 -8.65
C GLU A 379 2.31 18.41 -9.85
N GLY A 380 3.01 17.36 -10.29
CA GLY A 380 2.60 16.55 -11.43
C GLY A 380 3.75 15.76 -12.05
N PHE A 381 3.43 15.06 -13.13
CA PHE A 381 4.43 14.40 -13.97
C PHE A 381 5.06 15.41 -14.93
N LEU A 382 6.37 15.29 -15.12
CA LEU A 382 7.07 16.06 -16.15
C LEU A 382 6.72 15.53 -17.55
N PRO A 383 6.74 16.39 -18.58
CA PRO A 383 6.62 15.94 -19.96
C PRO A 383 7.80 15.02 -20.25
N VAL A 384 7.50 13.76 -20.57
CA VAL A 384 8.56 12.78 -20.84
C VAL A 384 9.18 13.11 -22.19
N PRO A 385 10.51 13.35 -22.27
CA PRO A 385 11.19 13.38 -23.55
C PRO A 385 10.96 12.02 -24.21
N GLU A 386 10.52 11.99 -25.48
CA GLU A 386 10.25 10.74 -26.21
C GLU A 386 11.38 9.72 -26.00
N GLN A 387 11.18 8.78 -25.09
CA GLN A 387 12.09 7.66 -24.90
C GLN A 387 11.88 6.75 -26.11
N LYS A 388 12.88 6.74 -27.02
CA LYS A 388 12.99 5.76 -28.10
C LYS A 388 12.97 4.37 -27.48
N TYR A 389 11.80 3.74 -27.43
CA TYR A 389 11.68 2.33 -27.10
C TYR A 389 12.57 1.54 -28.06
N CYS A 390 13.48 0.74 -27.51
CA CYS A 390 14.21 -0.27 -28.27
C CYS A 390 13.20 -1.34 -28.74
N ASN A 391 12.70 -1.19 -29.96
CA ASN A 391 11.87 -2.17 -30.65
C ASN A 391 12.73 -3.37 -31.08
N GLN A 392 13.22 -4.19 -30.13
CA GLN A 392 13.97 -5.42 -30.48
C GLN A 392 13.12 -6.69 -30.53
N PHE A 393 11.81 -6.64 -30.30
CA PHE A 393 10.95 -7.84 -30.32
C PHE A 393 9.76 -7.82 -31.29
N LYS A 394 9.81 -7.04 -32.38
CA LYS A 394 8.73 -7.06 -33.41
C LYS A 394 9.14 -7.32 -34.87
N ASN A 395 10.41 -7.62 -35.17
CA ASN A 395 10.84 -7.86 -36.57
C ASN A 395 11.21 -9.31 -36.91
N HIS A 396 10.86 -10.31 -36.09
CA HIS A 396 11.11 -11.73 -36.41
C HIS A 396 9.94 -12.49 -37.06
N GLN A 397 8.83 -11.82 -37.41
CA GLN A 397 7.67 -12.48 -38.05
C GLN A 397 7.44 -12.14 -39.52
N ASN A 398 8.26 -11.29 -40.16
CA ASN A 398 8.06 -10.90 -41.58
C ASN A 398 9.18 -11.33 -42.53
N LYS A 399 9.93 -12.39 -42.21
CA LYS A 399 10.94 -12.95 -43.13
C LYS A 399 10.91 -14.48 -43.24
N THR A 400 9.72 -15.03 -43.45
CA THR A 400 9.54 -16.38 -44.00
C THR A 400 8.41 -16.35 -45.03
N ARG A 401 8.67 -15.72 -46.19
CA ARG A 401 7.96 -16.12 -47.41
C ARG A 401 8.62 -17.39 -47.90
N ILE A 402 7.80 -18.45 -47.92
CA ILE A 402 8.09 -19.78 -48.42
C ILE A 402 8.34 -19.67 -49.91
N ASP A 403 9.54 -20.04 -50.35
CA ASP A 403 9.83 -20.35 -51.74
C ASP A 403 10.00 -21.88 -51.84
N ASN A 404 9.09 -22.53 -52.56
CA ASN A 404 9.02 -23.98 -52.70
C ASN A 404 9.90 -24.40 -53.89
N GLY A 405 11.09 -24.96 -53.60
CA GLY A 405 11.96 -25.61 -54.57
C GLY A 405 12.57 -26.90 -54.01
N PRO A 406 12.80 -27.94 -54.83
CA PRO A 406 12.94 -29.31 -54.33
C PRO A 406 14.34 -29.67 -53.80
N VAL A 407 14.28 -30.43 -52.70
CA VAL A 407 15.26 -31.30 -52.03
C VAL A 407 16.56 -31.64 -52.77
N LYS A 408 17.70 -31.42 -52.11
CA LYS A 408 18.91 -32.28 -52.23
C LYS A 408 19.49 -32.62 -50.86
N LYS A 409 19.64 -33.92 -50.61
CA LYS A 409 20.25 -34.53 -49.41
C LYS A 409 21.76 -34.25 -49.37
N ALA A 410 22.28 -33.81 -48.22
CA ALA A 410 23.73 -33.77 -47.97
C ALA A 410 24.09 -34.23 -46.54
N ARG A 411 24.52 -35.49 -46.51
CA ARG A 411 25.53 -36.17 -45.68
C ARG A 411 26.13 -35.41 -44.47
N ARG A 412 25.98 -36.03 -43.29
CA ARG A 412 26.76 -35.81 -42.06
C ARG A 412 28.26 -35.97 -42.31
N GLN A 413 29.06 -34.98 -41.93
CA GLN A 413 30.47 -35.17 -41.58
C GLN A 413 30.69 -34.73 -40.14
N LYS A 414 31.28 -35.64 -39.35
CA LYS A 414 31.88 -35.36 -38.05
C LYS A 414 33.20 -34.64 -38.29
N SER A 415 33.47 -33.56 -37.57
CA SER A 415 34.83 -33.10 -37.35
C SER A 415 35.00 -32.66 -35.89
N THR A 416 36.18 -32.96 -35.42
CA THR A 416 36.65 -33.14 -34.06
C THR A 416 36.88 -31.84 -33.30
N LEU A 417 36.80 -31.97 -31.97
CA LEU A 417 37.25 -31.03 -30.95
C LEU A 417 38.69 -30.58 -31.22
N ASN A 418 38.94 -29.28 -31.15
CA ASN A 418 40.28 -28.74 -30.87
C ASN A 418 40.21 -27.81 -29.67
N LEU A 419 40.88 -28.26 -28.62
CA LEU A 419 41.17 -27.58 -27.38
C LEU A 419 42.38 -26.67 -27.63
N ASN A 420 42.23 -25.36 -27.49
CA ASN A 420 43.39 -24.46 -27.36
C ASN A 420 43.22 -23.60 -26.11
N GLN A 421 44.15 -23.82 -25.19
CA GLN A 421 44.47 -22.97 -24.06
C GLN A 421 45.01 -21.62 -24.56
N GLY A 422 44.66 -20.53 -23.88
CA GLY A 422 45.23 -19.22 -24.20
C GLY A 422 44.67 -18.07 -23.37
N VAL A 423 45.35 -17.80 -22.26
CA VAL A 423 45.56 -16.47 -21.65
C VAL A 423 44.35 -15.80 -20.99
N GLU A 424 44.31 -15.89 -19.65
CA GLU A 424 43.57 -14.97 -18.79
C GLU A 424 44.10 -13.54 -18.97
N LYS A 425 43.38 -12.73 -19.74
CA LYS A 425 43.42 -11.27 -19.61
C LYS A 425 42.32 -10.86 -18.64
N SER A 426 42.75 -10.32 -17.49
CA SER A 426 41.96 -9.54 -16.55
C SER A 426 41.08 -8.52 -17.31
N SER A 427 39.82 -8.90 -17.55
CA SER A 427 38.84 -7.98 -18.13
C SER A 427 38.36 -7.04 -17.04
N ASN A 428 38.68 -5.76 -17.23
CA ASN A 428 38.15 -4.67 -16.43
C ASN A 428 36.63 -4.63 -16.69
N LYS A 429 35.83 -5.28 -15.82
CA LYS A 429 34.38 -5.43 -15.97
C LYS A 429 33.76 -4.03 -15.91
N LYS A 430 33.41 -3.46 -17.07
CA LYS A 430 32.69 -2.19 -17.18
C LYS A 430 31.49 -2.21 -16.23
N ARG A 431 31.40 -1.18 -15.38
CA ARG A 431 30.27 -1.00 -14.46
C ARG A 431 29.05 -0.64 -15.30
N TRP A 432 28.03 -1.50 -15.32
CA TRP A 432 26.84 -1.35 -16.15
C TRP A 432 26.02 -0.07 -15.88
N TRP A 433 26.32 0.66 -14.79
CA TRP A 433 25.71 1.95 -14.45
C TRP A 433 26.52 3.18 -14.91
N LEU A 434 27.64 2.99 -15.64
CA LEU A 434 28.50 4.08 -16.10
C LEU A 434 28.36 4.45 -17.59
N ASP A 435 27.58 3.74 -18.40
CA ASP A 435 27.44 4.08 -19.82
C ASP A 435 25.95 4.35 -20.16
N GLU A 436 25.63 5.62 -20.40
CA GLU A 436 24.89 6.16 -21.57
C GLU A 436 24.79 7.68 -21.37
N ASP A 437 25.89 8.36 -21.72
CA ASP A 437 25.95 9.78 -22.08
C ASP A 437 26.03 9.90 -23.61
#